data_AF-A0A3D5JHA0-F1
#
_entry.id   AF-A0A3D5JHA0-F1
#
_cell.length_a   1.000
_cell.length_b   1.000
_cell.length_c   1.000
_cell.angle_alpha   90.00
_cell.angle_beta   90.00
_cell.angle_gamma   90.00
#
_symmetry.space_group_name_H-M   'P 1'
#
loop_
_entity.id
_entity.type
_entity.pdbx_description
1 polymer ?
#
loop_
_entity_poly.entity_id
_entity_poly.type
_entity_poly.pdbx_seq_one_letter_code
_entity_poly.pdbx_strand_id
1 'polypeptide(L)'
;MTADRGTHSRAPQMRLSGIEKLYRQSGLFGWQLRGRGREALRPGLQDPWRGDATRGGDILAFRIDPSNDDESFASFAWLRDLRAEGSIEARSRVRDLISDWIDANQTWRLPDWRPDLMGARLAMLAMNYGWYGDSADEAFQARLAHNVEMQIRCLAMDWRRMTTTDGQIGALRGIALAEAALGSDAARIEALQDMLAGKLALAIHPDGGHVSRMPDRHITLMRQLVEFRMATSLAGVDGTATGDAITRMGGVARMWRHGDGRIAHFNGGGRISAETVEETMLRAGVRGKAVQQAPYTGFLRVGSGRTVIIMDAG
;
A
#
# COMPACT_ATOMS: atom_id res chain seq x y z
N MET A 1 -16.41 -26.25 -22.97
CA MET A 1 -14.98 -25.98 -22.74
C MET A 1 -14.84 -25.29 -21.40
N THR A 2 -14.56 -26.07 -20.36
CA THR A 2 -14.32 -25.61 -19.00
C THR A 2 -12.96 -24.92 -18.94
N ALA A 3 -12.95 -23.63 -18.64
CA ALA A 3 -11.74 -22.86 -18.44
C ALA A 3 -11.03 -23.34 -17.18
N ASP A 4 -9.82 -23.86 -17.38
CA ASP A 4 -8.86 -24.22 -16.35
C ASP A 4 -8.57 -23.00 -15.47
N ARG A 5 -9.05 -23.02 -14.23
CA ARG A 5 -8.75 -21.99 -13.22
C ARG A 5 -7.33 -22.22 -12.74
N GLY A 6 -6.37 -21.68 -13.49
CA GLY A 6 -4.99 -21.58 -13.07
C GLY A 6 -4.87 -20.68 -11.84
N THR A 7 -5.02 -21.25 -10.64
CA THR A 7 -4.54 -20.63 -9.41
C THR A 7 -3.02 -20.56 -9.50
N HIS A 8 -2.49 -19.45 -10.02
CA HIS A 8 -1.07 -19.15 -9.87
C HIS A 8 -0.79 -19.03 -8.37
N SER A 9 -0.33 -20.13 -7.77
CA SER A 9 0.10 -20.18 -6.37
C SER A 9 1.25 -19.19 -6.19
N ARG A 10 0.92 -17.97 -5.75
CA ARG A 10 1.92 -16.99 -5.30
C ARG A 10 2.77 -17.65 -4.22
N ALA A 11 4.08 -17.43 -4.27
CA ALA A 11 5.00 -17.91 -3.25
C ALA A 11 4.50 -17.51 -1.84
N PRO A 12 4.67 -18.37 -0.82
CA PRO A 12 4.16 -18.11 0.51
C PRO A 12 4.72 -16.79 1.05
N GLN A 13 3.82 -15.84 1.29
CA GLN A 13 4.17 -14.47 1.67
C GLN A 13 4.51 -14.32 3.16
N MET A 14 4.26 -15.37 3.94
CA MET A 14 4.61 -15.47 5.36
C MET A 14 4.90 -16.95 5.70
N ARG A 15 5.86 -17.18 6.60
CA ARG A 15 6.16 -18.51 7.15
C ARG A 15 5.45 -18.67 8.49
N LEU A 16 4.45 -19.53 8.56
CA LEU A 16 3.81 -19.96 9.82
C LEU A 16 3.82 -21.49 9.91
N SER A 17 4.28 -22.00 11.04
CA SER A 17 4.13 -23.42 11.43
C SER A 17 2.67 -23.76 11.75
N GLY A 18 2.35 -25.06 11.79
CA GLY A 18 1.00 -25.53 12.15
C GLY A 18 0.57 -25.10 13.56
N ILE A 19 1.49 -25.12 14.52
CA ILE A 19 1.25 -24.68 15.90
C ILE A 19 0.94 -23.18 15.94
N GLU A 20 1.65 -22.36 15.17
CA GLU A 20 1.40 -20.93 15.10
C GLU A 20 0.04 -20.60 14.47
N LYS A 21 -0.41 -21.39 13.49
CA LYS A 21 -1.77 -21.26 12.94
C LYS A 21 -2.84 -21.57 13.99
N LEU A 22 -2.67 -22.67 14.72
CA LEU A 22 -3.60 -23.06 15.80
C LEU A 22 -3.64 -22.02 16.93
N TYR A 23 -2.48 -21.49 17.35
CA TYR A 23 -2.42 -20.43 18.34
C TYR A 23 -3.20 -19.18 17.88
N ARG A 24 -3.08 -18.78 16.61
CA ARG A 24 -3.80 -17.62 16.07
C ARG A 24 -5.31 -17.81 15.97
N GLN A 25 -5.76 -19.05 15.83
CA GLN A 25 -7.18 -19.39 15.85
C GLN A 25 -7.74 -19.51 17.28
N SER A 26 -6.89 -19.42 18.31
CA SER A 26 -7.31 -19.57 19.69
C SER A 26 -7.94 -18.30 20.27
N GLY A 27 -8.79 -18.47 21.29
CA GLY A 27 -9.35 -17.35 22.06
C GLY A 27 -8.29 -16.51 22.80
N LEU A 28 -7.12 -17.09 23.11
CA LEU A 28 -5.99 -16.38 23.74
C LEU A 28 -5.40 -15.33 22.79
N PHE A 29 -5.23 -15.68 21.52
CA PHE A 29 -4.77 -14.73 20.51
C PHE A 29 -5.80 -13.62 20.30
N GLY A 30 -7.09 -13.98 20.19
CA GLY A 30 -8.17 -12.99 20.13
C GLY A 30 -8.19 -12.04 21.33
N TRP A 31 -7.92 -12.54 22.53
CA TRP A 31 -7.80 -11.71 23.74
C TRP A 31 -6.62 -10.74 23.67
N GLN A 32 -5.45 -11.17 23.19
CA GLN A 32 -4.28 -10.32 23.04
C GLN A 32 -4.50 -9.16 22.05
N LEU A 33 -5.36 -9.35 21.06
CA LEU A 33 -5.67 -8.31 20.08
C LEU A 33 -6.62 -7.23 20.65
N ARG A 34 -7.33 -7.50 21.75
CA ARG A 34 -8.26 -6.52 22.36
C ARG A 34 -7.53 -5.25 22.80
N GLY A 35 -8.11 -4.11 22.44
CA GLY A 35 -7.55 -2.78 22.64
C GLY A 35 -8.30 -1.94 23.67
N ARG A 36 -7.71 -0.77 24.01
CA ARG A 36 -8.36 0.26 24.86
C ARG A 36 -9.49 1.01 24.15
N GLY A 37 -9.82 0.67 22.90
CA GLY A 37 -11.06 1.06 22.21
C GLY A 37 -11.11 2.54 21.87
N ARG A 38 -10.43 2.96 20.80
CA ARG A 38 -10.72 4.26 20.17
C ARG A 38 -12.10 4.21 19.52
N GLU A 39 -12.86 5.30 19.66
CA GLU A 39 -14.26 5.38 19.21
C GLU A 39 -14.38 5.61 17.70
N ALA A 40 -13.39 6.25 17.08
CA ALA A 40 -13.40 6.53 15.64
C ALA A 40 -11.98 6.73 15.10
N LEU A 41 -11.82 6.61 13.78
CA LEU A 41 -10.68 7.19 13.07
C LEU A 41 -10.90 8.69 12.94
N ARG A 42 -9.82 9.45 12.77
CA ARG A 42 -9.82 10.88 12.50
C ARG A 42 -9.73 11.12 11.00
N PRO A 43 -10.53 12.04 10.43
CA PRO A 43 -10.27 12.52 9.07
C PRO A 43 -8.92 13.26 9.05
N GLY A 44 -8.25 13.28 7.90
CA GLY A 44 -6.99 14.01 7.73
C GLY A 44 -6.05 13.42 6.68
N LEU A 45 -6.16 12.13 6.41
CA LEU A 45 -5.50 11.49 5.26
C LEU A 45 -6.43 11.50 4.05
N GLN A 46 -5.85 11.71 2.87
CA GLN A 46 -6.56 11.64 1.60
C GLN A 46 -5.76 10.83 0.59
N ASP A 47 -6.35 9.73 0.11
CA ASP A 47 -5.74 8.83 -0.88
C ASP A 47 -5.29 9.61 -2.14
N PRO A 48 -3.98 9.70 -2.42
CA PRO A 48 -3.44 10.57 -3.45
C PRO A 48 -3.59 9.99 -4.86
N TRP A 49 -4.05 8.74 -4.97
CA TRP A 49 -4.12 7.99 -6.21
C TRP A 49 -5.50 8.03 -6.83
N ARG A 50 -5.58 8.02 -8.16
CA ARG A 50 -6.83 7.90 -8.90
C ARG A 50 -7.35 6.45 -8.86
N GLY A 51 -8.66 6.30 -8.72
CA GLY A 51 -9.37 5.06 -8.97
C GLY A 51 -9.97 5.00 -10.36
N ASP A 52 -10.60 3.88 -10.69
CA ASP A 52 -11.36 3.69 -11.92
C ASP A 52 -12.86 3.85 -11.66
N ALA A 53 -13.41 4.99 -12.07
CA ALA A 53 -14.84 5.29 -11.91
C ALA A 53 -15.74 4.32 -12.68
N THR A 54 -15.27 3.74 -13.79
CA THR A 54 -16.02 2.75 -14.57
C THR A 54 -16.16 1.47 -13.77
N ARG A 55 -15.06 0.98 -13.18
CA ARG A 55 -15.10 -0.15 -12.22
C ARG A 55 -15.98 0.16 -11.01
N GLY A 56 -15.92 1.38 -10.49
CA GLY A 56 -16.80 1.82 -9.40
C GLY A 56 -18.27 1.69 -9.76
N GLY A 57 -18.66 2.17 -10.95
CA GLY A 57 -20.02 2.00 -11.48
C GLY A 57 -20.41 0.54 -11.72
N ASP A 58 -19.49 -0.31 -12.15
CA ASP A 58 -19.73 -1.75 -12.30
C ASP A 58 -19.95 -2.45 -10.96
N ILE A 59 -19.24 -2.05 -9.91
CA ILE A 59 -19.45 -2.56 -8.54
C ILE A 59 -20.80 -2.14 -8.01
N LEU A 60 -21.21 -0.88 -8.23
CA LEU A 60 -22.53 -0.38 -7.86
C LEU A 60 -23.67 -1.12 -8.58
N ALA A 61 -23.48 -1.39 -9.86
CA ALA A 61 -24.45 -2.11 -10.68
C ALA A 61 -24.42 -3.64 -10.46
N PHE A 62 -23.65 -4.13 -9.49
CA PHE A 62 -23.45 -5.56 -9.21
C PHE A 62 -22.94 -6.37 -10.42
N ARG A 63 -22.34 -5.71 -11.42
CA ARG A 63 -21.66 -6.38 -12.54
C ARG A 63 -20.33 -6.97 -12.11
N ILE A 64 -19.70 -6.36 -11.11
CA ILE A 64 -18.51 -6.86 -10.42
C ILE A 64 -18.84 -6.95 -8.94
N ASP A 65 -18.73 -8.15 -8.37
CA ASP A 65 -18.77 -8.33 -6.92
C ASP A 65 -17.33 -8.47 -6.39
N PRO A 66 -16.82 -7.49 -5.61
CA PRO A 66 -15.50 -7.57 -5.01
C PRO A 66 -15.29 -8.83 -4.16
N SER A 67 -16.35 -9.40 -3.57
CA SER A 67 -16.28 -10.57 -2.69
C SER A 67 -16.03 -11.91 -3.40
N ASN A 68 -16.12 -11.94 -4.74
CA ASN A 68 -15.87 -13.15 -5.53
C ASN A 68 -14.40 -13.60 -5.56
N ASP A 69 -13.47 -12.75 -5.15
CA ASP A 69 -12.05 -13.05 -5.02
C ASP A 69 -11.58 -12.66 -3.62
N ASP A 70 -11.30 -13.65 -2.78
CA ASP A 70 -10.91 -13.47 -1.38
C ASP A 70 -9.73 -12.50 -1.19
N GLU A 71 -8.70 -12.55 -2.05
CA GLU A 71 -7.54 -11.66 -1.92
C GLU A 71 -7.90 -10.23 -2.33
N SER A 72 -8.61 -10.08 -3.45
CA SER A 72 -9.08 -8.78 -3.92
C SER A 72 -10.00 -8.13 -2.90
N PHE A 73 -10.96 -8.90 -2.35
CA PHE A 73 -11.90 -8.44 -1.34
C PHE A 73 -11.18 -8.01 -0.08
N ALA A 74 -10.25 -8.83 0.42
CA ALA A 74 -9.47 -8.57 1.62
C ALA A 74 -8.49 -7.39 1.47
N SER A 75 -8.06 -7.04 0.25
CA SER A 75 -7.13 -5.91 0.04
C SER A 75 -7.77 -4.52 0.15
N PHE A 76 -9.10 -4.43 -0.04
CA PHE A 76 -9.89 -3.20 -0.09
C PHE A 76 -9.50 -2.24 -1.22
N ALA A 77 -8.78 -2.72 -2.25
CA ALA A 77 -8.42 -1.91 -3.41
C ALA A 77 -9.66 -1.36 -4.15
N TRP A 78 -10.75 -2.12 -4.16
CA TRP A 78 -12.06 -1.75 -4.73
C TRP A 78 -12.65 -0.46 -4.15
N LEU A 79 -12.26 -0.07 -2.93
CA LEU A 79 -12.74 1.17 -2.28
C LEU A 79 -12.31 2.38 -3.11
N ARG A 80 -11.10 2.36 -3.69
CA ARG A 80 -10.59 3.47 -4.52
C ARG A 80 -11.45 3.70 -5.75
N ASP A 81 -11.93 2.63 -6.37
CA ASP A 81 -12.77 2.68 -7.58
C ASP A 81 -14.16 3.25 -7.25
N LEU A 82 -14.75 2.82 -6.13
CA LEU A 82 -16.01 3.40 -5.63
C LEU A 82 -15.85 4.87 -5.22
N ARG A 83 -14.71 5.27 -4.65
CA ARG A 83 -14.43 6.69 -4.40
C ARG A 83 -14.33 7.50 -5.69
N ALA A 84 -13.76 6.93 -6.75
CA ALA A 84 -13.63 7.58 -8.04
C ALA A 84 -14.99 7.77 -8.74
N GLU A 85 -15.94 6.85 -8.53
CA GLU A 85 -17.34 7.02 -8.93
C GLU A 85 -18.02 8.14 -8.12
N GLY A 86 -17.89 8.11 -6.78
CA GLY A 86 -18.09 9.27 -5.91
C GLY A 86 -19.53 9.59 -5.48
N SER A 87 -20.53 8.82 -5.90
CA SER A 87 -21.94 8.99 -5.51
C SER A 87 -22.21 8.71 -4.02
N ILE A 88 -23.39 9.10 -3.53
CA ILE A 88 -23.84 8.77 -2.17
C ILE A 88 -24.08 7.26 -2.07
N GLU A 89 -24.57 6.66 -3.14
CA GLU A 89 -24.78 5.22 -3.32
C GLU A 89 -23.45 4.47 -3.24
N ALA A 90 -22.38 4.95 -3.89
CA ALA A 90 -21.04 4.38 -3.75
C ALA A 90 -20.55 4.43 -2.31
N ARG A 91 -20.78 5.56 -1.63
CA ARG A 91 -20.40 5.70 -0.22
C ARG A 91 -21.14 4.70 0.66
N SER A 92 -22.44 4.53 0.47
CA SER A 92 -23.23 3.50 1.18
C SER A 92 -22.70 2.10 0.88
N ARG A 93 -22.48 1.79 -0.40
CA ARG A 93 -21.97 0.49 -0.83
C ARG A 93 -20.61 0.16 -0.22
N VAL A 94 -19.72 1.14 -0.06
CA VAL A 94 -18.46 0.95 0.66
C VAL A 94 -18.69 0.56 2.12
N ARG A 95 -19.60 1.25 2.82
CA ARG A 95 -19.91 0.93 4.23
C ARG A 95 -20.50 -0.48 4.37
N ASP A 96 -21.36 -0.89 3.45
CA ASP A 96 -21.94 -2.22 3.42
C ASP A 96 -20.84 -3.28 3.23
N LEU A 97 -20.01 -3.14 2.20
CA LEU A 97 -18.90 -4.07 1.90
C LEU A 97 -17.87 -4.15 3.05
N ILE A 98 -17.57 -3.02 3.71
CA ILE A 98 -16.71 -3.00 4.91
C ILE A 98 -17.37 -3.78 6.05
N SER A 99 -18.67 -3.56 6.28
CA SER A 99 -19.43 -4.21 7.34
C SER A 99 -19.50 -5.72 7.13
N ASP A 100 -19.85 -6.14 5.92
CA ASP A 100 -19.88 -7.56 5.51
C ASP A 100 -18.52 -8.23 5.75
N TRP A 101 -17.42 -7.55 5.37
CA TRP A 101 -16.09 -8.07 5.61
C TRP A 101 -15.76 -8.19 7.11
N ILE A 102 -16.10 -7.17 7.92
CA ILE A 102 -15.87 -7.20 9.37
C ILE A 102 -16.64 -8.34 10.03
N ASP A 103 -17.92 -8.52 9.68
CA ASP A 103 -18.79 -9.53 10.25
C ASP A 103 -18.32 -10.95 9.87
N ALA A 104 -17.82 -11.13 8.64
CA ALA A 104 -17.23 -12.39 8.20
C ALA A 104 -15.83 -12.67 8.79
N ASN A 105 -15.11 -11.66 9.28
CA ASN A 105 -13.70 -11.75 9.68
C ASN A 105 -13.43 -11.44 11.15
N GLN A 106 -14.29 -11.91 12.05
CA GLN A 106 -14.10 -11.75 13.50
C GLN A 106 -12.97 -12.59 14.08
N THR A 107 -12.56 -13.66 13.38
CA THR A 107 -11.48 -14.56 13.79
C THR A 107 -10.35 -14.59 12.77
N TRP A 108 -9.12 -14.79 13.24
CA TRP A 108 -7.95 -14.88 12.36
C TRP A 108 -8.06 -16.07 11.40
N ARG A 109 -8.01 -15.79 10.09
CA ARG A 109 -8.03 -16.80 9.02
C ARG A 109 -7.29 -16.32 7.78
N LEU A 110 -6.67 -17.25 7.06
CA LEU A 110 -6.07 -16.96 5.75
C LEU A 110 -7.12 -17.18 4.64
N PRO A 111 -7.06 -16.39 3.55
CA PRO A 111 -6.09 -15.33 3.27
C PRO A 111 -6.40 -13.98 3.94
N ASP A 112 -7.60 -13.76 4.48
CA ASP A 112 -8.07 -12.45 4.99
C ASP A 112 -7.12 -11.71 5.95
N TRP A 113 -6.41 -12.45 6.81
CA TRP A 113 -5.46 -11.95 7.80
C TRP A 113 -3.99 -12.11 7.37
N ARG A 114 -3.73 -12.27 6.06
CA ARG A 114 -2.37 -12.30 5.52
C ARG A 114 -1.74 -10.89 5.65
N PRO A 115 -0.47 -10.76 6.11
CA PRO A 115 0.12 -9.46 6.43
C PRO A 115 0.17 -8.43 5.29
N ASP A 116 0.40 -8.87 4.05
CA ASP A 116 0.39 -8.01 2.87
C ASP A 116 -1.01 -7.40 2.62
N LEU A 117 -2.05 -8.22 2.74
CA LEU A 117 -3.45 -7.81 2.55
C LEU A 117 -3.88 -6.88 3.68
N MET A 118 -3.51 -7.20 4.93
CA MET A 118 -3.73 -6.30 6.07
C MET A 118 -3.04 -4.94 5.88
N GLY A 119 -1.78 -4.93 5.44
CA GLY A 119 -1.05 -3.69 5.18
C GLY A 119 -1.64 -2.86 4.04
N ALA A 120 -2.22 -3.51 3.02
CA ALA A 120 -2.96 -2.85 1.95
C ALA A 120 -4.31 -2.28 2.46
N ARG A 121 -5.08 -3.11 3.17
CA ARG A 121 -6.39 -2.77 3.70
C ARG A 121 -6.34 -1.63 4.71
N LEU A 122 -5.40 -1.67 5.66
CA LEU A 122 -5.21 -0.58 6.64
C LEU A 122 -4.90 0.76 5.96
N ALA A 123 -4.04 0.75 4.94
CA ALA A 123 -3.75 1.94 4.14
C ALA A 123 -5.01 2.46 3.42
N MET A 124 -5.76 1.56 2.76
CA MET A 124 -7.01 1.91 2.06
C MET A 124 -8.06 2.50 2.99
N LEU A 125 -8.29 1.88 4.15
CA LEU A 125 -9.24 2.34 5.16
C LEU A 125 -8.87 3.73 5.68
N ALA A 126 -7.61 3.91 6.07
CA ALA A 126 -7.11 5.15 6.67
C ALA A 126 -7.16 6.33 5.68
N MET A 127 -6.63 6.15 4.46
CA MET A 127 -6.52 7.22 3.47
C MET A 127 -7.86 7.65 2.86
N ASN A 128 -8.91 6.84 2.99
CA ASN A 128 -10.23 7.14 2.44
C ASN A 128 -11.28 7.44 3.52
N TYR A 129 -10.91 7.38 4.81
CA TYR A 129 -11.84 7.50 5.93
C TYR A 129 -12.68 8.79 5.87
N GLY A 130 -12.07 9.93 5.55
CA GLY A 130 -12.79 11.20 5.43
C GLY A 130 -13.90 11.20 4.38
N TRP A 131 -13.84 10.32 3.38
CA TRP A 131 -14.87 10.23 2.33
C TRP A 131 -16.01 9.27 2.69
N TYR A 132 -15.72 8.10 3.25
CA TYR A 132 -16.76 7.10 3.57
C TYR A 132 -17.19 7.08 5.04
N GLY A 133 -16.26 7.28 5.98
CA GLY A 133 -16.44 6.98 7.40
C GLY A 133 -16.87 8.16 8.25
N ASP A 134 -16.39 9.37 7.96
CA ASP A 134 -16.61 10.57 8.80
C ASP A 134 -18.10 10.95 8.96
N SER A 135 -18.91 10.65 7.94
CA SER A 135 -20.36 10.85 7.93
C SER A 135 -21.18 9.57 8.19
N ALA A 136 -20.54 8.50 8.67
CA ALA A 136 -21.24 7.29 9.07
C ALA A 136 -21.78 7.42 10.50
N ASP A 137 -22.75 6.58 10.87
CA ASP A 137 -23.22 6.52 12.25
C ASP A 137 -22.12 6.08 13.22
N GLU A 138 -22.29 6.42 14.49
CA GLU A 138 -21.31 6.14 15.56
C GLU A 138 -21.06 4.63 15.74
N ALA A 139 -22.06 3.79 15.48
CA ALA A 139 -21.92 2.34 15.61
C ALA A 139 -20.97 1.77 14.55
N PHE A 140 -21.08 2.23 13.30
CA PHE A 140 -20.15 1.91 12.23
C PHE A 140 -18.75 2.42 12.55
N GLN A 141 -18.61 3.68 12.99
CA GLN A 141 -17.32 4.29 13.31
C GLN A 141 -16.58 3.52 14.42
N ALA A 142 -17.27 3.19 15.51
CA ALA A 142 -16.73 2.42 16.63
C ALA A 142 -16.34 1.00 16.23
N ARG A 143 -17.21 0.31 15.46
CA ARG A 143 -16.93 -1.04 14.96
C ARG A 143 -15.71 -1.04 14.04
N LEU A 144 -15.58 -0.06 13.15
CA LEU A 144 -14.45 0.10 12.26
C LEU A 144 -13.15 0.39 13.03
N ALA A 145 -13.18 1.34 13.97
CA ALA A 145 -12.00 1.70 14.76
C ALA A 145 -11.48 0.50 15.56
N HIS A 146 -12.38 -0.26 16.18
CA HIS A 146 -12.03 -1.52 16.85
C HIS A 146 -11.38 -2.52 15.89
N ASN A 147 -11.96 -2.72 14.71
CA ASN A 147 -11.40 -3.64 13.72
C ASN A 147 -10.01 -3.20 13.22
N VAL A 148 -9.81 -1.90 12.97
CA VAL A 148 -8.51 -1.33 12.58
C VAL A 148 -7.46 -1.55 13.67
N GLU A 149 -7.78 -1.32 14.94
CA GLU A 149 -6.87 -1.59 16.05
C GLU A 149 -6.44 -3.05 16.15
N MET A 150 -7.40 -3.98 16.01
CA MET A 150 -7.14 -5.42 16.02
C MET A 150 -6.16 -5.81 14.90
N GLN A 151 -6.38 -5.26 13.71
CA GLN A 151 -5.51 -5.49 12.57
C GLN A 151 -4.11 -4.91 12.75
N ILE A 152 -3.98 -3.69 13.31
CA ILE A 152 -2.68 -3.10 13.64
C ILE A 152 -1.89 -4.01 14.57
N ARG A 153 -2.50 -4.48 15.66
CA ARG A 153 -1.82 -5.37 16.63
C ARG A 153 -1.38 -6.68 15.99
N CYS A 154 -2.24 -7.30 15.19
CA CYS A 154 -1.90 -8.52 14.48
C CYS A 154 -0.74 -8.29 13.50
N LEU A 155 -0.80 -7.21 12.70
CA LEU A 155 0.25 -6.91 11.72
C LEU A 155 1.58 -6.53 12.39
N ALA A 156 1.55 -5.86 13.54
CA ALA A 156 2.73 -5.52 14.32
C ALA A 156 3.50 -6.78 14.79
N MET A 157 2.81 -7.90 15.03
CA MET A 157 3.43 -9.19 15.37
C MET A 157 3.98 -9.93 14.14
N ASP A 158 3.44 -9.66 12.96
CA ASP A 158 3.62 -10.52 11.78
C ASP A 158 4.54 -9.94 10.73
N TRP A 159 4.66 -8.62 10.64
CA TRP A 159 5.37 -7.97 9.55
C TRP A 159 6.82 -8.49 9.42
N ARG A 160 7.52 -8.72 10.54
CA ARG A 160 8.90 -9.25 10.53
C ARG A 160 9.01 -10.66 9.95
N ARG A 161 7.92 -11.42 9.92
CA ARG A 161 7.84 -12.81 9.41
C ARG A 161 7.55 -12.87 7.91
N MET A 162 7.28 -11.72 7.29
CA MET A 162 7.09 -11.64 5.84
C MET A 162 8.41 -11.93 5.11
N THR A 163 8.31 -12.63 3.98
CA THR A 163 9.45 -13.17 3.25
C THR A 163 10.19 -12.16 2.37
N THR A 164 9.64 -10.96 2.17
CA THR A 164 10.21 -9.94 1.29
C THR A 164 10.30 -8.58 1.99
N THR A 165 11.36 -7.82 1.70
CA THR A 165 11.56 -6.46 2.22
C THR A 165 10.42 -5.53 1.78
N ASP A 166 9.98 -5.56 0.52
CA ASP A 166 8.86 -4.76 0.02
C ASP A 166 7.56 -5.08 0.78
N GLY A 167 7.33 -6.36 1.11
CA GLY A 167 6.20 -6.77 1.94
C GLY A 167 6.27 -6.15 3.34
N GLN A 168 7.45 -6.19 3.97
CA GLN A 168 7.69 -5.57 5.28
C GLN A 168 7.46 -4.06 5.24
N ILE A 169 7.90 -3.38 4.18
CA ILE A 169 7.66 -1.95 3.96
C ILE A 169 6.15 -1.67 3.79
N GLY A 170 5.45 -2.47 2.98
CA GLY A 170 4.01 -2.36 2.78
C GLY A 170 3.21 -2.52 4.08
N ALA A 171 3.64 -3.44 4.95
CA ALA A 171 3.05 -3.63 6.28
C ALA A 171 3.30 -2.44 7.21
N LEU A 172 4.55 -1.97 7.33
CA LEU A 172 4.90 -0.79 8.14
C LEU A 172 4.13 0.46 7.69
N ARG A 173 3.97 0.65 6.38
CA ARG A 173 3.14 1.71 5.79
C ARG A 173 1.68 1.60 6.21
N GLY A 174 1.09 0.42 6.11
CA GLY A 174 -0.29 0.19 6.56
C GLY A 174 -0.49 0.52 8.04
N ILE A 175 0.45 0.07 8.89
CA ILE A 175 0.44 0.40 10.33
C ILE A 175 0.56 1.91 10.53
N ALA A 176 1.52 2.60 9.91
CA ALA A 176 1.74 4.02 10.11
C ALA A 176 0.53 4.88 9.71
N LEU A 177 -0.08 4.61 8.56
CA LEU A 177 -1.28 5.31 8.11
C LEU A 177 -2.46 5.10 9.07
N ALA A 178 -2.68 3.87 9.52
CA ALA A 178 -3.79 3.56 10.41
C ALA A 178 -3.57 4.08 11.84
N GLU A 179 -2.35 4.02 12.37
CA GLU A 179 -1.97 4.62 13.65
C GLU A 179 -2.14 6.15 13.63
N ALA A 180 -1.72 6.81 12.55
CA ALA A 180 -1.91 8.25 12.36
C ALA A 180 -3.41 8.61 12.25
N ALA A 181 -4.18 7.84 11.48
CA ALA A 181 -5.63 8.03 11.38
C ALA A 181 -6.34 7.79 12.72
N LEU A 182 -5.89 6.86 13.55
CA LEU A 182 -6.43 6.68 14.88
C LEU A 182 -5.97 7.79 15.86
N GLY A 183 -5.08 8.70 15.48
CA GLY A 183 -4.59 9.78 16.33
C GLY A 183 -3.57 9.33 17.38
N SER A 184 -2.68 8.40 17.03
CA SER A 184 -1.55 8.03 17.89
C SER A 184 -0.55 9.16 18.06
N ASP A 185 0.27 9.08 19.12
CA ASP A 185 1.33 10.05 19.38
C ASP A 185 2.42 10.02 18.29
N ALA A 186 3.14 11.15 18.19
CA ALA A 186 4.25 11.32 17.24
C ALA A 186 5.36 10.28 17.47
N ALA A 187 5.66 9.95 18.73
CA ALA A 187 6.69 8.96 19.10
C ALA A 187 6.43 7.58 18.48
N ARG A 188 5.17 7.15 18.37
CA ARG A 188 4.83 5.90 17.69
C ARG A 188 5.11 5.94 16.19
N ILE A 189 4.80 7.06 15.54
CA ILE A 189 5.04 7.24 14.11
C ILE A 189 6.55 7.37 13.83
N GLU A 190 7.30 8.04 14.69
CA GLU A 190 8.77 8.08 14.68
C GLU A 190 9.37 6.66 14.76
N ALA A 191 8.92 5.84 15.71
CA ALA A 191 9.40 4.47 15.84
C ALA A 191 9.12 3.62 14.57
N LEU A 192 7.98 3.82 13.90
CA LEU A 192 7.68 3.17 12.64
C LEU A 192 8.57 3.68 11.49
N GLN A 193 8.90 4.97 11.49
CA GLN A 193 9.81 5.58 10.53
C GLN A 193 11.24 5.05 10.67
N ASP A 194 11.71 4.84 11.90
CA ASP A 194 13.03 4.22 12.15
C ASP A 194 13.07 2.77 11.65
N MET A 195 12.00 2.00 11.91
CA MET A 195 11.88 0.65 11.37
C MET A 195 11.85 0.65 9.84
N LEU A 196 11.16 1.61 9.22
CA LEU A 196 11.11 1.78 7.77
C LEU A 196 12.51 2.10 7.22
N ALA A 197 13.26 3.00 7.85
CA ALA A 197 14.60 3.40 7.41
C ALA A 197 15.54 2.19 7.29
N GLY A 198 15.53 1.28 8.28
CA GLY A 198 16.29 0.04 8.23
C GLY A 198 15.89 -0.88 7.07
N LYS A 199 14.63 -0.86 6.65
CA LYS A 199 14.15 -1.64 5.49
C LYS A 199 14.47 -0.98 4.16
N LEU A 200 14.40 0.35 4.11
CA LEU A 200 14.82 1.11 2.92
C LEU A 200 16.29 0.89 2.61
N ALA A 201 17.16 0.86 3.60
CA ALA A 201 18.58 0.53 3.40
C ALA A 201 18.83 -0.83 2.73
N LEU A 202 17.87 -1.76 2.80
CA LEU A 202 17.91 -3.07 2.12
C LEU A 202 17.20 -3.07 0.75
N ALA A 203 16.27 -2.15 0.53
CA ALA A 203 15.42 -2.12 -0.67
C ALA A 203 15.90 -1.13 -1.74
N ILE A 204 16.64 -0.09 -1.37
CA ILE A 204 17.14 0.94 -2.29
C ILE A 204 18.66 1.11 -2.18
N HIS A 205 19.30 1.29 -3.33
CA HIS A 205 20.70 1.69 -3.41
C HIS A 205 20.89 3.17 -3.00
N PRO A 206 22.13 3.61 -2.71
CA PRO A 206 22.42 5.00 -2.37
C PRO A 206 21.98 6.02 -3.41
N ASP A 207 22.04 5.68 -4.70
CA ASP A 207 21.56 6.51 -5.82
C ASP A 207 20.03 6.49 -5.98
N GLY A 208 19.32 5.72 -5.16
CA GLY A 208 17.87 5.66 -5.10
C GLY A 208 17.23 4.58 -5.97
N GLY A 209 17.97 3.79 -6.75
CA GLY A 209 17.33 2.72 -7.50
C GLY A 209 16.94 1.54 -6.61
N HIS A 210 15.84 0.88 -6.98
CA HIS A 210 15.40 -0.31 -6.25
C HIS A 210 16.35 -1.47 -6.52
N VAL A 211 16.72 -2.24 -5.49
CA VAL A 211 17.71 -3.33 -5.60
C VAL A 211 17.34 -4.41 -6.62
N SER A 212 16.03 -4.58 -6.90
CA SER A 212 15.58 -5.54 -7.91
C SER A 212 15.82 -5.07 -9.35
N ARG A 213 16.14 -3.78 -9.57
CA ARG A 213 16.27 -3.16 -10.90
C ARG A 213 15.04 -3.34 -11.79
N MET A 214 13.87 -3.57 -11.17
CA MET A 214 12.58 -3.70 -11.84
C MET A 214 11.82 -2.39 -11.71
N PRO A 215 11.52 -1.70 -12.82
CA PRO A 215 10.83 -0.40 -12.77
C PRO A 215 9.46 -0.47 -12.08
N ASP A 216 8.71 -1.56 -12.25
CA ASP A 216 7.39 -1.74 -11.62
C ASP A 216 7.47 -1.78 -10.09
N ARG A 217 8.45 -2.51 -9.54
CA ARG A 217 8.68 -2.58 -8.08
C ARG A 217 9.16 -1.24 -7.53
N HIS A 218 10.03 -0.57 -8.27
CA HIS A 218 10.51 0.75 -7.91
C HIS A 218 9.37 1.78 -7.80
N ILE A 219 8.50 1.86 -8.82
CA ILE A 219 7.35 2.77 -8.78
C ILE A 219 6.36 2.37 -7.69
N THR A 220 6.15 1.08 -7.46
CA THR A 220 5.30 0.59 -6.36
C THR A 220 5.83 1.05 -5.00
N LEU A 221 7.14 0.91 -4.75
CA LEU A 221 7.77 1.37 -3.52
C LEU A 221 7.68 2.90 -3.40
N MET A 222 7.90 3.67 -4.48
CA MET A 222 7.73 5.13 -4.44
C MET A 222 6.32 5.52 -3.99
N ARG A 223 5.27 4.86 -4.49
CA ARG A 223 3.89 5.10 -4.06
C ARG A 223 3.72 4.79 -2.57
N GLN A 224 4.25 3.67 -2.09
CA GLN A 224 4.21 3.33 -0.66
C GLN A 224 4.90 4.38 0.23
N LEU A 225 6.00 4.98 -0.22
CA LEU A 225 6.70 6.02 0.53
C LEU A 225 5.99 7.38 0.49
N VAL A 226 5.35 7.72 -0.63
CA VAL A 226 4.47 8.89 -0.70
C VAL A 226 3.33 8.77 0.30
N GLU A 227 2.72 7.58 0.40
CA GLU A 227 1.69 7.30 1.40
C GLU A 227 2.26 7.36 2.83
N PHE A 228 3.42 6.74 3.10
CA PHE A 228 4.05 6.80 4.43
C PHE A 228 4.32 8.24 4.88
N ARG A 229 4.80 9.11 3.97
CA ARG A 229 5.02 10.53 4.22
C ARG A 229 3.75 11.26 4.66
N MET A 230 2.56 10.81 4.24
CA MET A 230 1.30 11.39 4.71
C MET A 230 1.06 11.11 6.20
N ALA A 231 1.44 9.91 6.68
CA ALA A 231 1.33 9.56 8.10
C ALA A 231 2.25 10.42 8.96
N THR A 232 3.51 10.62 8.54
CA THR A 232 4.46 11.49 9.24
C THR A 232 3.98 12.94 9.26
N SER A 233 3.49 13.45 8.13
CA SER A 233 2.92 14.80 8.05
C SER A 233 1.70 14.99 8.95
N LEU A 234 0.76 14.03 8.99
CA LEU A 234 -0.42 14.12 9.85
C LEU A 234 -0.04 14.08 11.34
N ALA A 235 0.99 13.32 11.70
CA ALA A 235 1.48 13.21 13.07
C ALA A 235 2.45 14.33 13.50
N GLY A 236 2.83 15.23 12.59
CA GLY A 236 3.82 16.28 12.87
C GLY A 236 5.26 15.77 13.02
N VAL A 237 5.56 14.59 12.50
CA VAL A 237 6.89 13.96 12.55
C VAL A 237 7.74 14.42 11.37
N ASP A 238 9.03 14.66 11.61
CA ASP A 238 9.98 15.02 10.55
C ASP A 238 10.14 13.88 9.53
N GLY A 239 9.59 14.09 8.33
CA GLY A 239 9.64 13.16 7.21
C GLY A 239 10.82 13.37 6.25
N THR A 240 11.81 14.20 6.58
CA THR A 240 12.89 14.62 5.66
C THR A 240 13.63 13.43 5.04
N ALA A 241 14.06 12.45 5.85
CA ALA A 241 14.77 11.26 5.34
C ALA A 241 13.95 10.46 4.31
N THR A 242 12.64 10.30 4.56
CA THR A 242 11.71 9.65 3.61
C THR A 242 11.54 10.50 2.35
N GLY A 243 11.44 11.83 2.48
CA GLY A 243 11.39 12.77 1.36
C GLY A 243 12.65 12.72 0.47
N ASP A 244 13.83 12.62 1.07
CA ASP A 244 15.09 12.49 0.36
C ASP A 244 15.18 11.16 -0.40
N ALA A 245 14.73 10.06 0.22
CA ALA A 245 14.65 8.76 -0.45
C ALA A 245 13.73 8.82 -1.68
N ILE A 246 12.53 9.40 -1.55
CA ILE A 246 11.59 9.61 -2.67
C ILE A 246 12.23 10.46 -3.78
N THR A 247 12.99 11.50 -3.42
CA THR A 247 13.67 12.37 -4.39
C THR A 247 14.72 11.61 -5.19
N ARG A 248 15.58 10.81 -4.53
CA ARG A 248 16.58 9.98 -5.21
C ARG A 248 15.93 8.93 -6.11
N MET A 249 14.92 8.23 -5.60
CA MET A 249 14.14 7.27 -6.38
C MET A 249 13.54 7.93 -7.63
N GLY A 250 12.94 9.11 -7.49
CA GLY A 250 12.38 9.85 -8.62
C GLY A 250 13.41 10.24 -9.70
N GLY A 251 14.68 10.44 -9.32
CA GLY A 251 15.78 10.57 -10.26
C GLY A 251 15.91 9.34 -11.17
N VAL A 252 15.99 8.16 -10.56
CA VAL A 252 16.10 6.86 -11.26
C VAL A 252 14.83 6.53 -12.05
N ALA A 253 13.65 6.81 -11.51
CA ALA A 253 12.40 6.67 -12.25
C ALA A 253 12.40 7.49 -13.55
N ARG A 254 12.87 8.76 -13.53
CA ARG A 254 13.05 9.56 -14.75
C ARG A 254 14.10 8.99 -15.70
N MET A 255 15.19 8.45 -15.15
CA MET A 255 16.22 7.78 -15.96
C MET A 255 15.63 6.64 -16.78
N TRP A 256 14.67 5.89 -16.23
CA TRP A 256 14.01 4.78 -16.94
C TRP A 256 12.88 5.22 -17.87
N ARG A 257 12.49 6.50 -17.93
CA ARG A 257 11.40 6.94 -18.83
C ARG A 257 11.87 7.24 -20.25
N HIS A 258 11.19 6.67 -21.23
CA HIS A 258 11.34 7.04 -22.64
C HIS A 258 10.70 8.42 -22.92
N GLY A 259 10.95 8.97 -24.11
CA GLY A 259 10.41 10.26 -24.53
C GLY A 259 8.89 10.29 -24.72
N ASP A 260 8.26 9.13 -24.87
CA ASP A 260 6.80 8.95 -24.93
C ASP A 260 6.15 8.81 -23.54
N GLY A 261 6.95 8.91 -22.48
CA GLY A 261 6.50 8.82 -21.09
C GLY A 261 6.41 7.40 -20.54
N ARG A 262 6.50 6.36 -21.38
CA ARG A 262 6.56 4.96 -20.94
C ARG A 262 7.85 4.68 -20.20
N ILE A 263 7.84 3.69 -19.31
CA ILE A 263 9.03 3.26 -18.58
C ILE A 263 9.71 2.11 -19.32
N ALA A 264 11.03 2.03 -19.24
CA ALA A 264 11.81 0.98 -19.87
C ALA A 264 11.50 -0.40 -19.24
N HIS A 265 11.72 -1.46 -20.00
CA HIS A 265 11.51 -2.83 -19.54
C HIS A 265 12.85 -3.45 -19.16
N PHE A 266 13.06 -3.71 -17.87
CA PHE A 266 14.29 -4.27 -17.33
C PHE A 266 14.02 -5.31 -16.25
N ASN A 267 14.83 -6.36 -16.22
CA ASN A 267 14.86 -7.37 -15.15
C ASN A 267 13.47 -8.00 -14.84
N GLY A 268 12.61 -8.13 -15.85
CA GLY A 268 11.25 -8.65 -15.72
C GLY A 268 10.19 -7.63 -15.30
N GLY A 269 10.54 -6.35 -15.16
CA GLY A 269 9.61 -5.23 -14.97
C GLY A 269 9.39 -4.41 -16.24
N GLY A 270 8.51 -3.40 -16.13
CA GLY A 270 8.17 -2.46 -17.21
C GLY A 270 6.69 -2.48 -17.62
N ARG A 271 5.84 -3.22 -16.90
CA ARG A 271 4.42 -3.38 -17.25
C ARG A 271 3.53 -2.26 -16.68
N ILE A 272 4.08 -1.36 -15.87
CA ILE A 272 3.33 -0.23 -15.31
C ILE A 272 2.96 0.80 -16.39
N SER A 273 1.73 1.31 -16.35
CA SER A 273 1.28 2.27 -17.35
C SER A 273 2.02 3.60 -17.23
N ALA A 274 2.18 4.30 -18.35
CA ALA A 274 2.76 5.65 -18.37
C ALA A 274 1.97 6.63 -17.46
N GLU A 275 0.66 6.46 -17.37
CA GLU A 275 -0.22 7.24 -16.49
C GLU A 275 0.09 7.02 -15.02
N THR A 276 0.27 5.77 -14.58
CA THR A 276 0.64 5.46 -13.18
C THR A 276 2.04 5.98 -12.86
N VAL A 277 2.98 5.90 -13.81
CA VAL A 277 4.33 6.48 -13.65
C VAL A 277 4.22 8.00 -13.49
N GLU A 278 3.52 8.68 -14.40
CA GLU A 278 3.34 10.14 -14.36
C GLU A 278 2.66 10.59 -13.06
N GLU A 279 1.58 9.93 -12.65
CA GLU A 279 0.90 10.21 -11.39
C GLU A 279 1.84 10.03 -10.19
N THR A 280 2.62 8.94 -10.16
CA THR A 280 3.57 8.69 -9.08
C THR A 280 4.62 9.79 -9.01
N MET A 281 5.17 10.19 -10.16
CA MET A 281 6.18 11.25 -10.26
C MET A 281 5.64 12.60 -9.79
N LEU A 282 4.41 12.93 -10.17
CA LEU A 282 3.73 14.15 -9.76
C LEU A 282 3.52 14.19 -8.23
N ARG A 283 2.97 13.11 -7.65
CA ARG A 283 2.68 13.03 -6.20
C ARG A 283 3.93 12.89 -5.34
N ALA A 284 4.99 12.27 -5.87
CA ALA A 284 6.30 12.22 -5.24
C ALA A 284 6.96 13.61 -5.16
N GLY A 285 6.54 14.56 -6.01
CA GLY A 285 7.09 15.91 -6.05
C GLY A 285 8.44 15.97 -6.77
N VAL A 286 8.72 15.02 -7.65
CA VAL A 286 10.04 14.90 -8.28
C VAL A 286 10.25 16.03 -9.29
N ARG A 287 11.29 16.85 -9.10
CA ARG A 287 11.65 17.97 -9.98
C ARG A 287 13.05 17.81 -10.58
N GLY A 288 13.32 18.45 -11.71
CA GLY A 288 14.64 18.45 -12.36
C GLY A 288 14.82 17.42 -13.48
N LYS A 289 16.04 17.36 -14.02
CA LYS A 289 16.39 16.50 -15.17
C LYS A 289 16.54 15.03 -14.75
N ALA A 290 16.42 14.12 -15.73
CA ALA A 290 16.77 12.72 -15.53
C ALA A 290 18.27 12.60 -15.19
N VAL A 291 18.59 11.76 -14.21
CA VAL A 291 19.99 11.40 -13.93
C VAL A 291 20.54 10.63 -15.13
N GLN A 292 21.82 10.86 -15.46
CA GLN A 292 22.49 10.19 -16.59
C GLN A 292 23.20 8.91 -16.15
N GLN A 293 23.55 8.80 -14.87
CA GLN A 293 24.25 7.67 -14.30
C GLN A 293 23.64 7.30 -12.95
N ALA A 294 23.45 6.00 -12.73
CA ALA A 294 23.03 5.40 -11.46
C ALA A 294 24.00 4.24 -11.18
N PRO A 295 25.23 4.53 -10.72
CA PRO A 295 26.31 3.54 -10.67
C PRO A 295 26.08 2.41 -9.66
N TYR A 296 25.27 2.63 -8.62
CA TYR A 296 24.94 1.57 -7.65
C TYR A 296 23.80 0.69 -8.15
N THR A 297 22.83 1.29 -8.84
CA THR A 297 21.73 0.54 -9.47
C THR A 297 22.19 -0.17 -10.75
N GLY A 298 23.25 0.33 -11.41
CA GLY A 298 23.83 -0.24 -12.62
C GLY A 298 23.22 0.29 -13.91
N PHE A 299 22.83 1.57 -13.99
CA PHE A 299 22.22 2.13 -15.20
C PHE A 299 22.91 3.38 -15.75
N LEU A 300 22.90 3.48 -17.08
CA LEU A 300 23.33 4.67 -17.83
C LEU A 300 22.20 5.13 -18.74
N ARG A 301 22.05 6.44 -18.87
CA ARG A 301 21.16 7.08 -19.84
C ARG A 301 21.96 8.04 -20.70
N VAL A 302 21.75 7.95 -22.01
CA VAL A 302 22.31 8.87 -23.00
C VAL A 302 21.18 9.41 -23.85
N GLY A 303 21.12 10.74 -24.01
CA GLY A 303 20.14 11.41 -24.86
C GLY A 303 20.81 12.28 -25.91
N SER A 304 20.35 12.19 -27.15
CA SER A 304 20.73 13.10 -28.24
C SER A 304 19.50 13.41 -29.10
N GLY A 305 19.05 14.67 -29.08
CA GLY A 305 17.82 15.08 -29.74
C GLY A 305 16.60 14.29 -29.25
N ARG A 306 15.95 13.55 -30.16
CA ARG A 306 14.79 12.69 -29.87
C ARG A 306 15.19 11.26 -29.50
N THR A 307 16.48 10.92 -29.59
CA THR A 307 16.99 9.58 -29.33
C THR A 307 17.41 9.48 -27.87
N VAL A 308 16.91 8.46 -27.18
CA VAL A 308 17.28 8.11 -25.81
C VAL A 308 17.70 6.66 -25.78
N ILE A 309 18.88 6.39 -25.22
CA ILE A 309 19.37 5.05 -24.93
C ILE A 309 19.44 4.93 -23.40
N ILE A 310 18.89 3.85 -22.88
CA ILE A 310 18.95 3.47 -21.46
C ILE A 310 19.60 2.09 -21.43
N MET A 311 20.70 1.97 -20.69
CA MET A 311 21.53 0.76 -20.66
C MET A 311 21.58 0.23 -19.23
N ASP A 312 21.28 -1.06 -19.06
CA ASP A 312 21.64 -1.83 -17.87
C ASP A 312 23.11 -2.25 -18.01
N ALA A 313 23.94 -1.87 -17.04
CA ALA A 313 25.40 -1.90 -17.08
C ALA A 313 26.02 -2.36 -15.75
N GLY A 314 25.28 -3.10 -14.92
CA GLY A 314 25.77 -3.62 -13.64
C GLY A 314 25.25 -5.00 -13.27
#